data_AF-A0A835X1K5-F1
#
_entry.id   AF-A0A835X1K5-F1
#
_cell.length_a   1.000
_cell.length_b   1.000
_cell.length_c   1.000
_cell.angle_alpha   90.00
_cell.angle_beta   90.00
_cell.angle_gamma   90.00
#
_symmetry.space_group_name_H-M   'P 1'
#
loop_
_entity.id
_entity.type
_entity.pdbx_description
1 polymer ?
#
loop_
_entity_poly.entity_id
_entity_poly.type
_entity_poly.pdbx_seq_one_letter_code
_entity_poly.pdbx_strand_id
1 'polypeptide(L)'
;MLQIKGIRKELSKMKKKVVAVSPLIGDKAISGPAAQYMEAAGIDVNAYGLAKMYSDVCSNIVIDTKDKSLVKKIQNLDMKIYDTKITMKNQQAEEALASFILKQVHV
;
A
#
# COMPACT_ATOMS: atom_id res chain seq x y z
N MET A 1 -15.37 -0.30 1.18
CA MET A 1 -15.52 0.21 -0.20
C MET A 1 -15.23 -0.85 -1.27
N LEU A 2 -14.10 -1.56 -1.24
CA LEU A 2 -13.78 -2.57 -2.27
C LEU A 2 -14.72 -3.79 -2.34
N GLN A 3 -15.52 -4.04 -1.31
CA GLN A 3 -16.59 -5.06 -1.35
C GLN A 3 -17.78 -4.63 -2.24
N ILE A 4 -17.86 -3.35 -2.62
CA ILE A 4 -18.84 -2.87 -3.59
C ILE A 4 -18.37 -3.27 -4.98
N LYS A 5 -19.10 -4.20 -5.60
CA LYS A 5 -18.73 -4.81 -6.90
C LYS A 5 -18.40 -3.80 -7.99
N GLY A 6 -19.15 -2.70 -8.08
CA GLY A 6 -18.92 -1.65 -9.08
C GLY A 6 -17.56 -0.95 -8.90
N ILE A 7 -17.21 -0.59 -7.66
CA ILE A 7 -15.94 0.09 -7.35
C ILE A 7 -14.76 -0.85 -7.65
N ARG A 8 -14.83 -2.10 -7.18
CA ARG A 8 -13.77 -3.09 -7.40
C ARG A 8 -13.51 -3.31 -8.89
N LYS A 9 -14.59 -3.46 -9.68
CA LYS A 9 -14.49 -3.71 -11.12
C LYS A 9 -13.79 -2.56 -11.84
N GLU A 10 -14.14 -1.31 -11.54
CA GLU A 10 -13.49 -0.15 -12.20
C GLU A 10 -12.03 0.02 -11.77
N LEU A 11 -11.72 -0.19 -10.49
CA LEU A 11 -10.33 -0.14 -10.02
C LEU A 11 -9.48 -1.26 -10.64
N SER A 12 -10.00 -2.49 -10.75
CA SER A 12 -9.30 -3.59 -11.41
C SER A 12 -9.01 -3.33 -12.89
N LYS A 13 -9.89 -2.64 -13.64
CA LYS A 13 -9.60 -2.26 -15.04
C LYS A 13 -8.44 -1.26 -15.13
N MET A 14 -8.37 -0.33 -14.19
CA MET A 14 -7.33 0.71 -14.12
C MET A 14 -6.21 0.37 -13.14
N LYS A 15 -6.02 -0.93 -12.82
CA LYS A 15 -5.07 -1.42 -11.80
C LYS A 15 -3.68 -0.79 -11.91
N LYS A 16 -3.20 -0.54 -13.14
CA LYS A 16 -1.90 0.09 -13.45
C LYS A 16 -1.77 1.55 -12.96
N LYS A 17 -2.90 2.26 -12.79
CA LYS A 17 -2.96 3.65 -12.29
C LYS A 17 -3.33 3.73 -10.81
N VAL A 18 -3.75 2.62 -10.19
CA VAL A 18 -4.11 2.58 -8.77
C VAL A 18 -2.84 2.46 -7.94
N VAL A 19 -2.73 3.28 -6.90
CA VAL A 19 -1.66 3.21 -5.90
C VAL A 19 -2.24 2.92 -4.53
N ALA A 20 -1.68 1.93 -3.85
CA ALA A 20 -1.95 1.65 -2.45
C ALA A 20 -0.81 2.20 -1.59
N VAL A 21 -1.13 2.89 -0.51
CA VAL A 21 -0.13 3.30 0.50
C VAL A 21 -0.31 2.43 1.73
N SER A 22 0.77 1.80 2.19
CA SER A 22 0.74 0.96 3.37
C SER A 22 0.48 1.79 4.64
N PRO A 23 -0.47 1.38 5.50
CA PRO A 23 -0.60 1.96 6.84
C PRO A 23 0.35 1.33 7.86
N LEU A 24 1.18 0.36 7.44
CA LEU A 24 2.10 -0.41 8.26
C LEU A 24 3.53 0.09 8.11
N ILE A 25 4.26 0.12 9.23
CA ILE A 25 5.71 0.27 9.31
C ILE A 25 6.24 -1.02 9.98
N GLY A 26 6.82 -1.93 9.19
CA GLY A 26 7.20 -3.24 9.70
C GLY A 26 5.98 -4.11 10.00
N ASP A 27 5.90 -4.57 11.25
CA ASP A 27 4.84 -5.41 11.81
C ASP A 27 3.74 -4.61 12.53
N LYS A 28 3.82 -3.27 12.52
CA LYS A 28 2.92 -2.40 13.27
C LYS A 28 2.23 -1.37 12.38
N ALA A 29 0.97 -1.12 12.67
CA ALA A 29 0.25 0.01 12.07
C ALA A 29 0.76 1.34 12.65
N ILE A 30 0.82 2.38 11.82
CA ILE A 30 1.14 3.75 12.26
C ILE A 30 0.13 4.23 13.29
N SER A 31 -1.14 3.93 13.07
CA SER A 31 -2.24 4.27 13.96
C SER A 31 -3.36 3.24 13.88
N GLY A 32 -4.06 3.08 15.01
CA GLY A 32 -5.25 2.26 15.12
C GLY A 32 -5.02 0.74 15.09
N PRO A 33 -6.11 -0.04 15.15
CA PRO A 33 -6.08 -1.50 15.25
C PRO A 33 -5.92 -2.22 13.90
N ALA A 34 -5.41 -1.54 12.86
CA ALA A 34 -5.30 -2.14 11.52
C ALA A 34 -4.49 -3.44 11.51
N ALA A 35 -3.41 -3.49 12.29
CA ALA A 35 -2.61 -4.70 12.48
C ALA A 35 -3.45 -5.86 13.06
N GLN A 36 -4.26 -5.59 14.09
CA GLN A 36 -5.11 -6.60 14.73
C GLN A 36 -6.22 -7.10 13.78
N TYR A 37 -6.78 -6.22 12.95
CA TYR A 37 -7.77 -6.63 11.95
C TYR A 37 -7.16 -7.47 10.83
N MET A 38 -5.94 -7.17 10.40
CA MET A 38 -5.23 -7.99 9.43
C MET A 38 -4.94 -9.38 9.99
N GLU A 39 -4.46 -9.45 11.23
CA GLU A 39 -4.22 -10.72 11.92
C GLU A 39 -5.51 -11.54 12.08
N ALA A 40 -6.60 -10.91 12.55
CA ALA A 40 -7.91 -11.55 12.69
C ALA A 40 -8.49 -12.03 11.35
N ALA A 41 -8.15 -11.36 10.25
CA ALA A 41 -8.54 -11.76 8.90
C ALA A 41 -7.63 -12.85 8.29
N GLY A 42 -6.61 -13.30 9.02
CA GLY A 42 -5.62 -14.28 8.53
C GLY A 42 -4.67 -13.72 7.47
N ILE A 43 -4.47 -12.40 7.47
CA ILE A 43 -3.57 -11.69 6.55
C ILE A 43 -2.27 -11.39 7.30
N ASP A 44 -1.14 -11.61 6.63
CA ASP A 44 0.17 -11.25 7.18
C ASP A 44 0.21 -9.75 7.53
N VAL A 45 0.53 -9.40 8.77
CA VAL A 45 0.65 -8.02 9.27
C VAL A 45 1.97 -7.41 8.80
N ASN A 46 2.12 -7.25 7.48
CA ASN A 46 3.27 -6.61 6.86
C ASN A 46 2.87 -6.06 5.48
N ALA A 47 3.79 -5.31 4.86
CA ALA A 47 3.59 -4.74 3.54
C ALA A 47 3.28 -5.79 2.45
N TYR A 48 3.76 -7.03 2.61
CA TYR A 48 3.50 -8.11 1.66
C TYR A 48 2.06 -8.63 1.75
N GLY A 49 1.53 -8.85 2.96
CA GLY A 49 0.14 -9.23 3.16
C GLY A 49 -0.82 -8.19 2.60
N LEU A 50 -0.50 -6.91 2.80
CA LEU A 50 -1.25 -5.80 2.22
C LEU A 50 -1.20 -5.81 0.67
N ALA A 51 -0.02 -5.98 0.09
CA ALA A 51 0.14 -6.04 -1.36
C ALA A 51 -0.64 -7.20 -1.97
N LYS A 52 -0.60 -8.38 -1.34
CA LYS A 52 -1.36 -9.56 -1.74
C LYS A 52 -2.87 -9.29 -1.68
N MET A 53 -3.35 -8.65 -0.62
CA MET A 53 -4.76 -8.28 -0.44
C MET A 53 -5.27 -7.34 -1.54
N TYR A 54 -4.46 -6.39 -2.01
CA TYR A 54 -4.83 -5.42 -3.05
C TYR A 54 -4.36 -5.80 -4.46
N SER A 55 -3.75 -6.97 -4.64
CA SER A 55 -3.16 -7.42 -5.90
C SER A 55 -4.16 -7.55 -7.06
N ASP A 56 -5.45 -7.55 -6.79
CA ASP A 56 -6.54 -7.58 -7.78
C ASP A 56 -6.95 -6.18 -8.28
N VAL A 57 -6.70 -5.13 -7.48
CA VAL A 57 -7.15 -3.76 -7.75
C VAL A 57 -6.00 -2.77 -7.91
N CYS A 58 -4.79 -3.11 -7.47
CA CYS A 58 -3.65 -2.22 -7.46
C CYS A 58 -2.38 -2.87 -8.02
N SER A 59 -1.64 -2.15 -8.86
CA SER A 59 -0.32 -2.56 -9.40
C SER A 59 0.85 -1.80 -8.77
N ASN A 60 0.60 -0.74 -7.99
CA ASN A 60 1.65 0.11 -7.43
C ASN A 60 1.45 0.25 -5.92
N ILE A 61 2.45 -0.09 -5.12
CA ILE A 61 2.36 0.02 -3.67
C ILE A 61 3.48 0.90 -3.12
N VAL A 62 3.12 1.76 -2.17
CA VAL A 62 4.05 2.59 -1.40
C VAL A 62 4.17 2.00 -0.01
N ILE A 63 5.40 1.70 0.41
CA ILE A 63 5.72 1.07 1.69
C ILE A 63 6.71 1.93 2.47
N ASP A 64 6.85 1.66 3.78
CA ASP A 64 7.90 2.34 4.54
C ASP A 64 9.30 1.83 4.16
N THR A 65 10.29 2.70 4.31
CA THR A 65 11.71 2.35 4.16
C THR A 65 12.17 1.19 5.05
N LYS A 66 11.51 0.93 6.18
CA LYS A 66 11.80 -0.22 7.04
C LYS A 66 11.40 -1.56 6.42
N ASP A 67 10.44 -1.56 5.49
CA ASP A 67 9.93 -2.76 4.81
C ASP A 67 10.68 -3.08 3.52
N LYS A 68 11.83 -2.45 3.28
CA LYS A 68 12.69 -2.68 2.10
C LYS A 68 13.03 -4.15 1.85
N SER A 69 13.16 -4.95 2.90
CA SER A 69 13.42 -6.39 2.79
C SER A 69 12.29 -7.15 2.06
N LEU A 70 11.07 -6.63 2.10
CA LEU A 70 9.89 -7.23 1.47
C LEU A 70 9.73 -6.86 -0.01
N VAL A 71 10.47 -5.86 -0.51
CA VAL A 71 10.37 -5.37 -1.90
C VAL A 71 10.49 -6.51 -2.90
N LYS A 72 11.52 -7.35 -2.78
CA LYS A 72 11.71 -8.49 -3.71
C LYS A 72 10.53 -9.47 -3.68
N LYS A 73 9.98 -9.72 -2.50
CA LYS A 73 8.84 -10.64 -2.33
C LYS A 73 7.56 -10.09 -2.95
N ILE A 74 7.36 -8.77 -2.86
CA ILE A 74 6.20 -8.10 -3.46
C ILE A 74 6.37 -7.94 -4.98
N GLN A 75 7.60 -7.74 -5.48
CA GLN A 75 7.86 -7.67 -6.93
C GLN A 75 7.43 -8.97 -7.65
N ASN A 76 7.52 -10.11 -6.98
CA ASN A 76 7.03 -11.40 -7.49
C ASN A 76 5.50 -11.45 -7.67
N LEU A 77 4.75 -10.48 -7.13
CA LEU A 77 3.30 -10.34 -7.33
C LEU A 77 2.96 -9.49 -8.57
N ASP A 78 3.94 -9.20 -9.44
CA ASP A 78 3.79 -8.31 -10.61
C ASP A 78 3.30 -6.90 -10.21
N MET A 79 3.85 -6.40 -9.11
CA MET A 79 3.56 -5.07 -8.56
C MET A 79 4.82 -4.22 -8.48
N LYS A 80 4.68 -2.94 -8.79
CA LYS A 80 5.72 -1.94 -8.57
C LYS A 80 5.67 -1.49 -7.12
N ILE A 81 6.82 -1.48 -6.47
CA ILE A 81 6.94 -1.04 -5.07
C ILE A 81 7.83 0.20 -5.02
N TYR A 82 7.40 1.13 -4.19
CA TYR A 82 8.13 2.35 -3.89
C TYR A 82 8.29 2.45 -2.38
N ASP A 83 9.52 2.60 -1.90
CA ASP A 83 9.77 2.87 -0.49
C ASP A 83 9.88 4.38 -0.26
N THR A 84 9.19 4.88 0.76
CA THR A 84 9.38 6.24 1.26
C THR A 84 8.99 6.32 2.73
N LYS A 85 9.24 7.44 3.38
CA LYS A 85 8.75 7.67 4.73
C LYS A 85 7.26 7.97 4.67
N ILE A 86 6.45 7.05 5.19
CA ILE A 86 4.98 7.18 5.17
C ILE A 86 4.41 7.90 6.41
N THR A 87 5.27 8.30 7.36
CA THR A 87 4.83 8.98 8.59
C THR A 87 4.47 10.45 8.34
N MET A 88 3.19 10.77 8.52
CA MET A 88 2.63 12.12 8.40
C MET A 88 2.54 12.81 9.77
N LYS A 89 3.67 13.35 10.28
CA LYS A 89 3.69 14.06 11.59
C LYS A 89 3.35 15.54 11.49
N ASN A 90 3.48 16.12 10.30
CA ASN A 90 3.24 17.53 10.03
C ASN A 90 2.84 17.71 8.55
N GLN A 91 2.34 18.89 8.21
CA GLN A 91 1.91 19.23 6.87
C GLN A 91 3.03 19.04 5.82
N GLN A 92 4.28 19.36 6.16
CA GLN A 92 5.42 19.15 5.24
C GLN A 92 5.62 17.67 4.88
N ALA A 93 5.43 16.77 5.84
CA ALA A 93 5.53 15.33 5.59
C ALA A 93 4.36 14.81 4.74
N GLU A 94 3.16 15.36 4.93
CA GLU A 94 1.98 15.06 4.10
C GLU A 94 2.20 15.50 2.64
N GLU A 95 2.65 16.74 2.44
CA GLU A 95 2.96 17.30 1.11
C GLU A 95 4.09 16.54 0.42
N ALA A 96 5.13 16.14 1.16
CA ALA A 96 6.22 15.33 0.64
C ALA A 96 5.74 13.94 0.17
N LEU A 97 4.88 13.28 0.97
CA LEU A 97 4.32 11.98 0.60
C LEU A 97 3.39 12.10 -0.62
N ALA A 98 2.51 13.11 -0.66
CA ALA A 98 1.64 13.36 -1.80
C ALA A 98 2.44 13.63 -3.07
N SER A 99 3.46 14.50 -2.99
CA SER A 99 4.35 14.82 -4.10
C SER A 99 5.12 13.59 -4.58
N PHE A 100 5.54 12.72 -3.66
CA PHE A 100 6.19 11.46 -4.01
C PHE A 100 5.24 10.54 -4.78
N ILE A 101 4.00 10.36 -4.31
CA ILE A 101 2.99 9.54 -4.99
C ILE A 101 2.73 10.07 -6.41
N LEU A 102 2.53 11.38 -6.56
CA LEU A 102 2.29 12.01 -7.87
C LEU A 102 3.44 11.79 -8.85
N LYS A 103 4.70 11.77 -8.40
CA LYS A 103 5.85 11.48 -9.27
C LYS A 103 5.86 10.05 -9.79
N GLN A 104 5.34 9.09 -9.02
CA GLN A 104 5.34 7.68 -9.42
C GLN A 104 4.18 7.32 -10.35
N VAL A 105 3.07 8.05 -10.27
CA VAL A 105 1.90 7.84 -11.13
C VAL A 105 1.91 8.86 -12.26
N HIS A 106 2.43 8.47 -13.41
CA HIS A 106 2.11 9.18 -14.65
C HIS A 106 0.71 8.74 -15.08
N VAL A 107 -0.30 9.57 -14.76
CA VAL A 107 -1.70 9.39 -15.19
C VAL A 107 -1.86 9.76 -16.65
#